data_AF-A0A1Y1W2B6-F1
#
_entry.id   AF-A0A1Y1W2B6-F1
#
_cell.length_a   1.000
_cell.length_b   1.000
_cell.length_c   1.000
_cell.angle_alpha   90.00
_cell.angle_beta   90.00
_cell.angle_gamma   90.00
#
_symmetry.space_group_name_H-M   'P 1'
#
loop_
_entity.id
_entity.type
_entity.pdbx_description
1 polymer ?
#
loop_
_entity_poly.entity_id
_entity_poly.type
_entity_poly.pdbx_seq_one_letter_code
_entity_poly.pdbx_strand_id
1 'polypeptide(L)'
;NNQIADINLADFGRKELDIAENEMPGLMTLRKKYGPSQPLKGARICGCLHMTIQTAMLIETLTALGAEVAWSSCNIFSTQDHAAAAIAATGVPVFAWKGETDEEYIWCIEQTLFAFKDNKPLNMILDDGGDLTALVHEKHPELLAGINGISEETTTGVHKLYRMFKEGKLKVPAINVNDSVTKSKFDNLYGCRESLIDGIKRATDVMIAGKICVVAGYGDVGKGCAAALRGMGARVLITEVDPINALQAAMEGYEVTTMEEASSQGNIFVTTTGDCQIITGAHFPNMKDDTIVCN
;
A
#
# COMPACT_ATOMS: atom_id res chain seq x y z
N ASN A 1 -6.32 20.91 12.65
CA ASN A 1 -5.53 20.80 11.41
C ASN A 1 -5.71 19.41 10.81
N ASN A 2 -6.96 19.00 10.55
CA ASN A 2 -7.33 17.68 10.01
C ASN A 2 -8.43 17.87 8.98
N GLN A 3 -8.52 16.96 8.02
CA GLN A 3 -9.66 16.79 7.13
C GLN A 3 -9.93 15.29 6.95
N ILE A 4 -11.09 14.84 7.43
CA ILE A 4 -11.50 13.43 7.44
C ILE A 4 -13.01 13.35 7.13
N ALA A 5 -13.52 12.16 6.83
CA ALA A 5 -14.95 11.98 6.51
C ALA A 5 -15.87 12.31 7.70
N ASP A 6 -15.69 11.65 8.85
CA ASP A 6 -16.54 11.84 10.03
C ASP A 6 -15.78 11.55 11.33
N ILE A 7 -15.59 12.58 12.16
CA ILE A 7 -14.91 12.46 13.45
C ILE A 7 -15.67 11.59 14.46
N ASN A 8 -16.99 11.42 14.31
CA ASN A 8 -17.80 10.62 15.22
C ASN A 8 -17.50 9.12 15.13
N LEU A 9 -16.75 8.69 14.11
CA LEU A 9 -16.29 7.31 13.96
C LEU A 9 -15.08 6.97 14.86
N ALA A 10 -14.51 7.95 15.56
CA ALA A 10 -13.29 7.77 16.35
C ALA A 10 -13.40 6.68 17.42
N ASP A 11 -14.53 6.59 18.12
CA ASP A 11 -14.76 5.57 19.15
C ASP A 11 -14.79 4.15 18.57
N PHE A 12 -15.31 4.00 17.35
CA PHE A 12 -15.30 2.72 16.66
C PHE A 12 -13.88 2.36 16.20
N GLY A 13 -13.17 3.31 15.58
CA GLY A 13 -11.77 3.12 15.21
C GLY A 13 -10.87 2.79 16.39
N ARG A 14 -11.09 3.41 17.56
CA ARG A 14 -10.35 3.08 18.79
C ARG A 14 -10.55 1.63 19.22
N LYS A 15 -11.78 1.11 19.16
CA LYS A 15 -12.06 -0.29 19.50
C LYS A 15 -11.35 -1.26 18.55
N GLU A 16 -11.28 -0.94 17.26
CA GLU A 16 -10.53 -1.78 16.31
C GLU A 16 -9.01 -1.67 16.53
N LEU A 17 -8.49 -0.50 16.91
CA LEU A 17 -7.09 -0.34 17.31
C LEU A 17 -6.74 -1.19 18.52
N ASP A 18 -7.60 -1.23 19.55
CA ASP A 18 -7.39 -2.07 20.75
C ASP A 18 -7.30 -3.57 20.39
N ILE A 19 -8.05 -4.01 19.38
CA ILE A 19 -7.97 -5.38 18.86
C ILE A 19 -6.67 -5.56 18.07
N ALA A 20 -6.38 -4.65 17.14
CA ALA A 20 -5.20 -4.70 16.28
C ALA A 20 -3.89 -4.68 17.05
N GLU A 21 -3.85 -4.02 18.22
CA GLU A 21 -2.69 -4.00 19.10
C GLU A 21 -2.21 -5.41 19.46
N ASN A 22 -3.13 -6.34 19.69
CA ASN A 22 -2.80 -7.74 20.02
C ASN A 22 -2.21 -8.52 18.83
N GLU A 23 -2.56 -8.13 17.61
CA GLU A 23 -2.10 -8.76 16.36
C GLU A 23 -0.85 -8.08 15.77
N MET A 24 -0.34 -7.01 16.39
CA MET A 24 0.85 -6.27 15.95
C MET A 24 2.00 -6.31 16.98
N PRO A 25 2.46 -7.50 17.39
CA PRO A 25 3.44 -7.66 18.48
C PRO A 25 4.79 -6.99 18.18
N GLY A 26 5.16 -6.86 16.90
CA GLY A 26 6.37 -6.18 16.48
C GLY A 26 6.38 -4.69 16.87
N LEU A 27 5.31 -3.97 16.53
CA LEU A 27 5.15 -2.55 16.89
C LEU A 27 5.09 -2.38 18.41
N MET A 28 4.37 -3.24 19.12
CA MET A 28 4.25 -3.14 20.58
C MET A 28 5.58 -3.39 21.28
N THR A 29 6.38 -4.31 20.76
CA THR A 29 7.74 -4.54 21.24
C THR A 29 8.63 -3.31 21.01
N LEU A 30 8.52 -2.64 19.86
CA LEU A 30 9.24 -1.39 19.59
C LEU A 30 8.85 -0.27 20.55
N ARG A 31 7.54 -0.07 20.78
CA ARG A 31 7.04 0.92 21.77
C ARG A 31 7.64 0.65 23.16
N LYS A 32 7.56 -0.60 23.64
CA LYS A 32 8.09 -0.98 24.95
C LYS A 32 9.61 -0.78 25.05
N LYS A 33 10.36 -1.16 24.00
CA LYS A 33 11.83 -1.13 24.01
C LYS A 33 12.38 0.29 23.88
N TYR A 34 11.83 1.08 22.97
CA TYR A 34 12.40 2.36 22.56
C TYR A 34 11.62 3.58 23.04
N GLY A 35 10.38 3.41 23.51
CA GLY A 35 9.58 4.46 24.13
C GLY A 35 10.34 5.26 25.20
N PRO A 36 11.01 4.64 26.19
CA PRO A 36 11.77 5.38 27.20
C PRO A 36 12.90 6.26 26.63
N SER A 37 13.54 5.83 25.53
CA SER A 37 14.64 6.57 24.90
C SER A 37 14.21 7.68 23.95
N GLN A 38 12.94 7.69 23.53
CA GLN A 38 12.39 8.67 22.58
C GLN A 38 13.29 8.92 21.35
N PRO A 39 13.67 7.87 20.59
CA PRO A 39 14.69 8.00 19.55
C PRO A 39 14.26 8.89 18.38
N LEU A 40 12.94 9.11 18.19
CA LEU A 40 12.41 9.96 17.13
C LEU A 40 12.10 11.38 17.62
N LYS A 41 12.55 11.76 18.81
CA LYS A 41 12.36 13.11 19.33
C LYS A 41 12.93 14.16 18.37
N GLY A 42 12.06 15.05 17.89
CA GLY A 42 12.40 16.11 16.93
C GLY A 42 12.25 15.71 15.46
N ALA A 43 11.89 14.46 15.17
CA ALA A 43 11.41 14.05 13.86
C ALA A 43 10.01 14.64 13.61
N ARG A 44 9.80 15.13 12.40
CA ARG A 44 8.55 15.63 11.82
C ARG A 44 8.31 14.79 10.58
N ILE A 45 7.64 13.67 10.79
CA ILE A 45 7.44 12.61 9.80
C ILE A 45 6.18 12.93 9.01
N CYS A 46 6.35 13.15 7.72
CA CYS A 46 5.27 13.23 6.76
C CYS A 46 5.05 11.82 6.19
N GLY A 47 3.88 11.24 6.48
CA GLY A 47 3.48 9.93 5.99
C GLY A 47 2.52 10.03 4.82
N CYS A 48 2.78 9.26 3.77
CA CYS A 48 1.84 9.00 2.68
C CYS A 48 1.73 7.48 2.50
N LEU A 49 0.70 6.89 3.13
CA LEU A 49 0.47 5.45 3.17
C LEU A 49 -1.01 5.22 3.47
N HIS A 50 -1.62 4.19 2.89
CA HIS A 50 -3.00 3.75 3.14
C HIS A 50 -3.47 4.03 4.58
N MET A 51 -4.48 4.88 4.76
CA MET A 51 -4.94 5.29 6.10
C MET A 51 -5.88 4.25 6.71
N THR A 52 -5.31 3.16 7.23
CA THR A 52 -6.01 1.99 7.80
C THR A 52 -5.83 1.88 9.32
N ILE A 53 -6.50 0.93 9.96
CA ILE A 53 -6.27 0.58 11.38
C ILE A 53 -4.82 0.16 11.63
N GLN A 54 -4.21 -0.59 10.72
CA GLN A 54 -2.83 -1.04 10.84
C GLN A 54 -1.86 0.15 10.77
N THR A 55 -2.12 1.08 9.86
CA THR A 55 -1.35 2.33 9.74
C THR A 55 -1.54 3.24 10.94
N ALA A 56 -2.74 3.30 11.51
CA ALA A 56 -3.00 4.01 12.75
C ALA A 56 -2.15 3.46 13.93
N MET A 57 -1.94 2.14 14.02
CA MET A 57 -0.98 1.56 14.99
C MET A 57 0.47 1.97 14.71
N LEU A 58 0.87 2.08 13.44
CA LEU A 58 2.19 2.62 13.05
C LEU A 58 2.34 4.08 13.48
N ILE A 59 1.36 4.95 13.16
CA ILE A 59 1.36 6.36 13.53
C ILE A 59 1.54 6.53 15.04
N GLU A 60 0.71 5.86 15.84
CA GLU A 60 0.83 5.94 17.30
C GLU A 60 2.15 5.37 17.81
N THR A 61 2.75 4.39 17.10
CA THR A 61 4.09 3.89 17.45
C THR A 61 5.15 4.95 17.22
N LEU A 62 5.11 5.66 16.09
CA LEU A 62 6.04 6.75 15.79
C LEU A 62 5.90 7.90 16.80
N THR A 63 4.67 8.28 17.14
CA THR A 63 4.39 9.28 18.18
C THR A 63 4.88 8.82 19.55
N ALA A 64 4.63 7.57 19.94
CA ALA A 64 5.12 7.00 21.19
C ALA A 64 6.66 6.95 21.28
N LEU A 65 7.34 6.95 20.13
CA LEU A 65 8.81 7.01 20.02
C LEU A 65 9.35 8.45 19.95
N GLY A 66 8.47 9.47 20.00
CA GLY A 66 8.82 10.89 20.14
C GLY A 66 8.68 11.73 18.87
N ALA A 67 8.17 11.16 17.77
CA ALA A 67 7.96 11.91 16.53
C ALA A 67 6.72 12.82 16.60
N GLU A 68 6.79 13.99 15.95
CA GLU A 68 5.61 14.66 15.42
C GLU A 68 5.27 14.02 14.06
N VAL A 69 4.00 13.72 13.82
CA VAL A 69 3.54 12.98 12.64
C VAL A 69 2.41 13.74 11.97
N ALA A 70 2.41 13.78 10.64
CA ALA A 70 1.29 14.23 9.81
C ALA A 70 1.07 13.20 8.70
N TRP A 71 -0.19 12.92 8.36
CA TRP A 71 -0.51 11.76 7.51
C TRP A 71 -1.54 12.04 6.42
N SER A 72 -1.30 11.43 5.26
CA SER A 72 -2.21 11.33 4.11
C SER A 72 -2.24 9.89 3.60
N SER A 73 -3.30 9.52 2.87
CA SER A 73 -3.38 8.22 2.21
C SER A 73 -2.59 8.22 0.90
N CYS A 74 -2.03 7.08 0.48
CA CYS A 74 -1.41 6.92 -0.85
C CYS A 74 -2.38 6.36 -1.91
N ASN A 75 -3.66 6.18 -1.55
CA ASN A 75 -4.70 5.76 -2.49
C ASN A 75 -6.09 6.24 -2.06
N ILE A 76 -6.82 6.81 -3.03
CA ILE A 76 -8.12 7.45 -2.86
C ILE A 76 -9.24 6.56 -2.30
N PHE A 77 -9.13 5.23 -2.38
CA PHE A 77 -10.17 4.29 -1.90
C PHE A 77 -9.75 3.44 -0.70
N SER A 78 -8.49 3.55 -0.29
CA SER A 78 -7.89 2.67 0.73
C SER A 78 -8.16 3.11 2.17
N THR A 79 -8.52 4.37 2.37
CA THR A 79 -8.79 4.92 3.70
C THR A 79 -9.93 4.16 4.38
N GLN A 80 -9.72 3.83 5.64
CA GLN A 80 -10.75 3.39 6.56
C GLN A 80 -11.13 4.60 7.42
N ASP A 81 -12.30 5.19 7.17
CA ASP A 81 -12.67 6.48 7.75
C ASP A 81 -12.69 6.47 9.29
N HIS A 82 -13.04 5.35 9.91
CA HIS A 82 -12.99 5.18 11.36
C HIS A 82 -11.56 5.14 11.89
N ALA A 83 -10.60 4.60 11.14
CA ALA A 83 -9.18 4.67 11.49
C ALA A 83 -8.64 6.10 11.42
N ALA A 84 -8.97 6.81 10.33
CA ALA A 84 -8.62 8.22 10.16
C ALA A 84 -9.21 9.08 11.30
N ALA A 85 -10.47 8.85 11.66
CA ALA A 85 -11.13 9.52 12.78
C ALA A 85 -10.47 9.24 14.13
N ALA A 86 -10.11 7.99 14.40
CA ALA A 86 -9.45 7.60 15.64
C ALA A 86 -8.08 8.27 15.81
N ILE A 87 -7.29 8.39 14.73
CA ILE A 87 -6.01 9.11 14.76
C ILE A 87 -6.22 10.62 14.86
N ALA A 88 -7.15 11.20 14.09
CA ALA A 88 -7.47 12.62 14.17
C ALA A 88 -7.88 13.04 15.60
N ALA A 89 -8.62 12.19 16.31
CA ALA A 89 -9.02 12.41 17.70
C ALA A 89 -7.84 12.42 18.70
N THR A 90 -6.69 11.82 18.36
CA THR A 90 -5.46 11.93 19.19
C THR A 90 -4.77 13.29 19.05
N GLY A 91 -5.18 14.11 18.08
CA GLY A 91 -4.55 15.39 17.75
C GLY A 91 -3.48 15.30 16.66
N VAL A 92 -3.16 14.10 16.17
CA VAL A 92 -2.29 13.91 15.00
C VAL A 92 -2.97 14.45 13.73
N PRO A 93 -2.27 15.28 12.94
CA PRO A 93 -2.73 15.76 11.64
C PRO A 93 -3.01 14.64 10.62
N VAL A 94 -4.27 14.49 10.20
CA VAL A 94 -4.69 13.51 9.17
C VAL A 94 -5.55 14.19 8.11
N PHE A 95 -5.17 13.98 6.86
CA PHE A 95 -5.88 14.44 5.66
C PHE A 95 -6.13 13.22 4.77
N ALA A 96 -7.22 12.51 5.06
CA ALA A 96 -7.58 11.30 4.34
C ALA A 96 -9.06 10.92 4.56
N TRP A 97 -9.74 10.51 3.50
CA TRP A 97 -11.05 9.85 3.55
C TRP A 97 -11.23 8.88 2.40
N LYS A 98 -12.21 7.98 2.49
CA LYS A 98 -12.50 7.06 1.41
C LYS A 98 -13.28 7.76 0.29
N GLY A 99 -12.81 7.63 -0.95
CA GLY A 99 -13.45 8.20 -2.13
C GLY A 99 -13.02 9.64 -2.42
N GLU A 100 -11.78 9.99 -2.11
CA GLU A 100 -11.16 11.24 -2.55
C GLU A 100 -11.17 11.37 -4.09
N THR A 101 -11.28 12.60 -4.58
CA THR A 101 -10.92 12.94 -5.97
C THR A 101 -9.40 13.07 -6.11
N ASP A 102 -8.89 13.01 -7.35
CA ASP A 102 -7.46 13.21 -7.61
C ASP A 102 -6.94 14.57 -7.13
N GLU A 103 -7.77 15.61 -7.22
CA GLU A 103 -7.43 16.96 -6.73
C GLU A 103 -7.32 16.98 -5.19
N GLU A 104 -8.27 16.36 -4.50
CA GLU A 104 -8.27 16.23 -3.04
C GLU A 104 -7.09 15.38 -2.55
N TYR A 105 -6.76 14.29 -3.26
CA TYR A 105 -5.62 13.43 -2.96
C TYR A 105 -4.30 14.22 -2.94
N ILE A 106 -4.03 14.98 -4.00
CA ILE A 106 -2.83 15.82 -4.06
C ILE A 106 -2.87 16.91 -2.98
N TRP A 107 -4.03 17.52 -2.76
CA TRP A 107 -4.22 18.52 -1.71
C TRP A 107 -3.90 17.96 -0.32
N CYS A 108 -4.34 16.74 -0.02
CA CYS A 108 -4.07 16.03 1.24
C CYS A 108 -2.56 15.87 1.49
N ILE A 109 -1.81 15.40 0.48
CA ILE A 109 -0.35 15.25 0.56
C ILE A 109 0.33 16.62 0.77
N GLU A 110 -0.15 17.68 0.11
CA GLU A 110 0.40 19.03 0.29
C GLU A 110 0.15 19.57 1.71
N GLN A 111 -0.99 19.25 2.34
CA GLN A 111 -1.28 19.69 3.71
C GLN A 111 -0.29 19.11 4.72
N THR A 112 0.13 17.85 4.54
CA THR A 112 0.98 17.15 5.50
C THR A 112 2.40 17.73 5.58
N LEU A 113 2.86 18.47 4.56
CA LEU A 113 4.22 19.02 4.51
C LEU A 113 4.52 20.02 5.63
N PHE A 114 3.49 20.74 6.11
CA PHE A 114 3.62 21.81 7.11
C PHE A 114 2.71 21.61 8.33
N ALA A 115 2.02 20.48 8.42
CA ALA A 115 1.10 20.17 9.52
C ALA A 115 1.83 19.73 10.80
N PHE A 116 2.87 20.48 11.20
CA PHE A 116 3.62 20.28 12.42
C PHE A 116 3.56 21.52 13.30
N LYS A 117 4.02 21.42 14.54
CA LYS A 117 3.98 22.55 15.47
C LYS A 117 4.68 23.78 14.89
N ASP A 118 4.05 24.95 15.05
CA ASP A 118 4.52 26.24 14.55
C ASP A 118 4.67 26.30 13.01
N ASN A 119 3.95 25.45 12.27
CA ASN A 119 4.03 25.31 10.80
C ASN A 119 5.44 24.99 10.29
N LYS A 120 6.24 24.29 11.09
CA LYS A 120 7.56 23.82 10.65
C LYS A 120 7.42 22.80 9.52
N PRO A 121 8.31 22.81 8.52
CA PRO A 121 8.27 21.81 7.46
C PRO A 121 8.69 20.43 7.99
N LEU A 122 8.23 19.37 7.32
CA LEU A 122 8.73 18.01 7.51
C LEU A 122 10.27 17.93 7.51
N ASN A 123 10.81 16.92 8.19
CA ASN A 123 12.24 16.56 8.05
C ASN A 123 12.46 15.06 7.81
N MET A 124 11.39 14.28 7.66
CA MET A 124 11.43 12.86 7.35
C MET A 124 10.24 12.52 6.45
N ILE A 125 10.46 11.63 5.49
CA ILE A 125 9.42 11.09 4.61
C ILE A 125 9.25 9.60 4.89
N LEU A 126 8.00 9.18 5.09
CA LEU A 126 7.59 7.78 5.10
C LEU A 126 6.58 7.59 3.97
N ASP A 127 6.96 6.82 2.96
CA ASP A 127 6.26 6.79 1.68
C ASP A 127 5.91 5.36 1.26
N ASP A 128 4.77 5.25 0.58
CA ASP A 128 4.24 4.04 -0.02
C ASP A 128 3.81 4.40 -1.45
N GLY A 129 4.60 3.96 -2.43
CA GLY A 129 4.36 4.19 -3.85
C GLY A 129 5.16 5.34 -4.44
N GLY A 130 5.76 6.19 -3.61
CA GLY A 130 6.70 7.24 -4.01
C GLY A 130 6.08 8.58 -4.41
N ASP A 131 4.79 8.78 -4.15
CA ASP A 131 4.07 9.99 -4.59
C ASP A 131 4.42 11.21 -3.72
N LEU A 132 4.56 11.03 -2.40
CA LEU A 132 5.02 12.11 -1.53
C LEU A 132 6.46 12.51 -1.86
N THR A 133 7.33 11.52 -2.09
CA THR A 133 8.71 11.75 -2.51
C THR A 133 8.76 12.52 -3.84
N ALA A 134 7.98 12.12 -4.84
CA ALA A 134 7.91 12.81 -6.13
C ALA A 134 7.40 14.24 -5.96
N LEU A 135 6.31 14.44 -5.22
CA LEU A 135 5.73 15.75 -4.94
C LEU A 135 6.76 16.69 -4.30
N VAL A 136 7.50 16.24 -3.30
CA VAL A 136 8.54 17.05 -2.66
C VAL A 136 9.70 17.34 -3.61
N HIS A 137 10.16 16.37 -4.41
CA HIS A 137 11.27 16.60 -5.34
C HIS A 137 10.91 17.51 -6.51
N GLU A 138 9.65 17.49 -6.96
CA GLU A 138 9.22 18.20 -8.17
C GLU A 138 8.57 19.55 -7.87
N LYS A 139 7.73 19.64 -6.83
CA LYS A 139 6.98 20.86 -6.48
C LYS A 139 7.58 21.64 -5.31
N HIS A 140 8.22 20.96 -4.36
CA HIS A 140 8.79 21.58 -3.15
C HIS A 140 10.28 21.30 -2.94
N PRO A 141 11.14 21.45 -3.96
CA PRO A 141 12.55 21.10 -3.85
C PRO A 141 13.31 21.92 -2.79
N GLU A 142 12.78 23.09 -2.39
CA GLU A 142 13.29 23.90 -1.30
C GLU A 142 13.28 23.19 0.06
N LEU A 143 12.38 22.21 0.26
CA LEU A 143 12.25 21.46 1.51
C LEU A 143 13.31 20.35 1.64
N LEU A 144 13.89 19.89 0.52
CA LEU A 144 14.82 18.76 0.49
C LEU A 144 16.04 18.95 1.39
N ALA A 145 16.54 20.18 1.52
CA ALA A 145 17.70 20.49 2.37
C ALA A 145 17.44 20.23 3.87
N GLY A 146 16.17 20.26 4.30
CA GLY A 146 15.74 20.01 5.67
C GLY A 146 15.30 18.57 5.94
N ILE A 147 15.29 17.69 4.93
CA ILE A 147 14.84 16.31 5.04
C ILE A 147 16.03 15.38 5.24
N ASN A 148 16.00 14.61 6.31
CA ASN A 148 17.10 13.74 6.74
C ASN A 148 17.06 12.36 6.07
N GLY A 149 15.90 11.92 5.60
CA GLY A 149 15.75 10.59 5.02
C GLY A 149 14.36 10.30 4.48
N ILE A 150 14.30 9.31 3.60
CA ILE A 150 13.08 8.69 3.05
C ILE A 150 13.09 7.21 3.45
N SER A 151 11.95 6.67 3.88
CA SER A 151 11.70 5.22 3.88
C SER A 151 10.59 4.90 2.89
N GLU A 152 10.85 4.00 1.95
CA GLU A 152 9.88 3.58 0.94
C GLU A 152 9.58 2.09 1.07
N GLU A 153 8.29 1.76 1.11
CA GLU A 153 7.82 0.42 1.44
C GLU A 153 7.46 -0.43 0.21
N THR A 154 7.21 0.15 -0.97
CA THR A 154 6.71 -0.63 -2.12
C THR A 154 7.74 -0.87 -3.22
N THR A 155 7.56 -1.95 -3.98
CA THR A 155 8.33 -2.23 -5.20
C THR A 155 8.29 -1.05 -6.18
N THR A 156 7.11 -0.45 -6.40
CA THR A 156 6.92 0.67 -7.33
C THR A 156 7.69 1.90 -6.90
N GLY A 157 7.57 2.31 -5.63
CA GLY A 157 8.30 3.46 -5.11
C GLY A 157 9.81 3.22 -5.10
N VAL A 158 10.26 2.00 -4.75
CA VAL A 158 11.69 1.63 -4.82
C VAL A 158 12.24 1.73 -6.25
N HIS A 159 11.49 1.29 -7.26
CA HIS A 159 11.89 1.48 -8.66
C HIS A 159 12.01 2.96 -9.04
N LYS A 160 11.07 3.82 -8.59
CA LYS A 160 11.14 5.27 -8.78
C LYS A 160 12.42 5.84 -8.12
N LEU A 161 12.72 5.44 -6.89
CA LEU A 161 13.93 5.86 -6.16
C LEU A 161 15.22 5.44 -6.89
N TYR A 162 15.32 4.21 -7.37
CA TYR A 162 16.49 3.76 -8.14
C TYR A 162 16.66 4.53 -9.45
N ARG A 163 15.55 4.85 -10.13
CA ARG A 163 15.58 5.70 -11.33
C ARG A 163 16.12 7.09 -10.99
N MET A 164 15.57 7.72 -9.94
CA MET A 164 16.04 9.03 -9.47
C MET A 164 17.52 9.00 -9.06
N PHE A 165 17.98 7.92 -8.43
CA PHE A 165 19.38 7.74 -8.06
C PHE A 165 20.29 7.64 -9.30
N LYS A 166 19.94 6.78 -10.27
CA LYS A 166 20.69 6.62 -11.53
C LYS A 166 20.76 7.93 -12.34
N GLU A 167 19.70 8.74 -12.28
CA GLU A 167 19.63 10.04 -12.95
C GLU A 167 20.29 11.18 -12.13
N GLY A 168 20.82 10.91 -10.94
CA GLY A 168 21.41 11.94 -10.06
C GLY A 168 20.39 12.93 -9.47
N LYS A 169 19.10 12.59 -9.53
CA LYS A 169 17.98 13.41 -9.05
C LYS A 169 17.60 13.16 -7.59
N LEU A 170 17.89 11.98 -7.04
CA LEU A 170 17.60 11.68 -5.63
C LEU A 170 18.50 12.52 -4.72
N LYS A 171 17.91 13.42 -3.93
CA LYS A 171 18.68 14.41 -3.12
C LYS A 171 18.80 14.06 -1.64
N VAL A 172 18.05 13.05 -1.19
CA VAL A 172 17.94 12.64 0.20
C VAL A 172 18.26 11.14 0.31
N PRO A 173 18.95 10.67 1.36
CA PRO A 173 19.14 9.24 1.59
C PRO A 173 17.79 8.51 1.66
N ALA A 174 17.69 7.36 1.00
CA ALA A 174 16.49 6.54 1.01
C ALA A 174 16.79 5.12 1.50
N ILE A 175 15.93 4.62 2.40
CA ILE A 175 15.95 3.23 2.85
C ILE A 175 14.82 2.49 2.13
N ASN A 176 15.22 1.47 1.38
CA ASN A 176 14.31 0.49 0.79
C ASN A 176 13.85 -0.48 1.90
N VAL A 177 12.60 -0.33 2.34
CA VAL A 177 11.98 -1.22 3.31
C VAL A 177 11.39 -2.45 2.62
N ASN A 178 10.92 -2.29 1.36
CA ASN A 178 10.29 -3.35 0.57
C ASN A 178 11.11 -4.65 0.54
N ASP A 179 12.41 -4.54 0.28
CA ASP A 179 13.29 -5.70 0.08
C ASP A 179 13.81 -6.30 1.39
N SER A 180 13.35 -5.81 2.54
CA SER A 180 13.47 -6.56 3.79
C SER A 180 12.74 -7.89 3.64
N VAL A 181 13.37 -9.00 4.02
CA VAL A 181 12.78 -10.34 3.88
C VAL A 181 11.44 -10.44 4.62
N THR A 182 11.36 -9.85 5.81
CA THR A 182 10.13 -9.80 6.62
C THR A 182 9.05 -8.90 6.04
N LYS A 183 9.38 -8.00 5.10
CA LYS A 183 8.41 -7.20 4.36
C LYS A 183 7.99 -7.96 3.12
N SER A 184 8.88 -8.08 2.14
CA SER A 184 8.60 -8.73 0.85
C SER A 184 7.90 -10.10 0.97
N LYS A 185 8.34 -10.98 1.87
CA LYS A 185 7.77 -12.33 1.99
C LYS A 185 6.50 -12.42 2.82
N PHE A 186 6.20 -11.42 3.65
CA PHE A 186 4.96 -11.44 4.44
C PHE A 186 3.91 -10.57 3.82
N ASP A 187 4.22 -9.29 3.62
CA ASP A 187 3.27 -8.31 3.12
C ASP A 187 2.84 -8.63 1.67
N ASN A 188 3.81 -8.66 0.74
CA ASN A 188 3.47 -8.87 -0.67
C ASN A 188 2.89 -10.27 -0.92
N LEU A 189 3.43 -11.32 -0.28
CA LEU A 189 3.01 -12.70 -0.50
C LEU A 189 1.82 -13.12 0.36
N TYR A 190 1.96 -13.11 1.69
CA TYR A 190 0.93 -13.60 2.59
C TYR A 190 -0.21 -12.59 2.76
N GLY A 191 0.09 -11.28 2.79
CA GLY A 191 -0.93 -10.23 2.87
C GLY A 191 -1.89 -10.29 1.67
N CYS A 192 -1.37 -10.38 0.46
CA CYS A 192 -2.20 -10.52 -0.75
C CYS A 192 -2.94 -11.87 -0.80
N ARG A 193 -2.38 -12.94 -0.20
CA ARG A 193 -3.05 -14.23 -0.10
C ARG A 193 -4.31 -14.18 0.77
N GLU A 194 -4.28 -13.40 1.86
CA GLU A 194 -5.44 -13.23 2.74
C GLU A 194 -6.46 -12.22 2.16
N SER A 195 -5.98 -11.12 1.57
CA SER A 195 -6.84 -9.97 1.24
C SER A 195 -7.46 -9.99 -0.16
N LEU A 196 -6.84 -10.66 -1.16
CA LEU A 196 -7.37 -10.65 -2.53
C LEU A 196 -8.81 -11.20 -2.59
N ILE A 197 -9.02 -12.41 -2.06
CA ILE A 197 -10.34 -13.04 -2.11
C ILE A 197 -11.33 -12.24 -1.28
N ASP A 198 -10.92 -11.69 -0.15
CA ASP A 198 -11.77 -10.83 0.67
C ASP A 198 -12.28 -9.63 -0.13
N GLY A 199 -11.40 -8.94 -0.85
CA GLY A 199 -11.78 -7.84 -1.75
C GLY A 199 -12.80 -8.26 -2.82
N ILE A 200 -12.51 -9.35 -3.56
CA ILE A 200 -13.43 -9.88 -4.58
C ILE A 200 -14.79 -10.27 -3.97
N LYS A 201 -14.77 -10.93 -2.81
CA LYS A 201 -15.97 -11.40 -2.13
C LYS A 201 -16.83 -10.25 -1.65
N ARG A 202 -16.27 -9.26 -0.96
CA ARG A 202 -17.01 -8.07 -0.51
C ARG A 202 -17.61 -7.28 -1.67
N ALA A 203 -16.95 -7.28 -2.82
CA ALA A 203 -17.41 -6.54 -4.00
C ALA A 203 -18.51 -7.27 -4.79
N THR A 204 -18.51 -8.61 -4.82
CA THR A 204 -19.30 -9.36 -5.81
C THR A 204 -20.06 -10.57 -5.26
N ASP A 205 -19.75 -11.02 -4.04
CA ASP A 205 -20.23 -12.28 -3.43
C ASP A 205 -20.03 -13.54 -4.30
N VAL A 206 -19.23 -13.44 -5.37
CA VAL A 206 -19.18 -14.45 -6.42
C VAL A 206 -18.60 -15.77 -5.92
N MET A 207 -19.11 -16.91 -6.40
CA MET A 207 -18.49 -18.21 -6.14
C MET A 207 -17.12 -18.30 -6.81
N ILE A 208 -16.05 -18.63 -6.07
CA ILE A 208 -14.70 -18.77 -6.61
C ILE A 208 -14.44 -20.20 -7.13
N ALA A 209 -14.95 -21.21 -6.43
CA ALA A 209 -14.73 -22.60 -6.81
C ALA A 209 -15.26 -22.89 -8.22
N GLY A 210 -14.46 -23.59 -9.03
CA GLY A 210 -14.79 -23.94 -10.41
C GLY A 210 -14.62 -22.81 -11.43
N LYS A 211 -14.28 -21.58 -10.99
CA LYS A 211 -13.94 -20.49 -11.92
C LYS A 211 -12.53 -20.61 -12.47
N ILE A 212 -12.35 -20.06 -13.66
CA ILE A 212 -11.03 -19.84 -14.25
C ILE A 212 -10.57 -18.45 -13.82
N CYS A 213 -9.50 -18.37 -13.03
CA CYS A 213 -8.95 -17.11 -12.55
C CYS A 213 -7.58 -16.87 -13.16
N VAL A 214 -7.40 -15.74 -13.82
CA VAL A 214 -6.14 -15.36 -14.48
C VAL A 214 -5.40 -14.38 -13.56
N VAL A 215 -4.18 -14.73 -13.18
CA VAL A 215 -3.29 -13.86 -12.40
C VAL A 215 -2.13 -13.44 -13.30
N ALA A 216 -2.06 -12.14 -13.58
CA ALA A 216 -0.99 -11.58 -14.40
C ALA A 216 0.19 -11.15 -13.53
N GLY A 217 1.36 -11.74 -13.77
CA GLY A 217 2.53 -11.63 -12.91
C GLY A 217 2.56 -12.74 -11.86
N TYR A 218 3.74 -13.28 -11.61
CA TYR A 218 3.97 -14.34 -10.62
C TYR A 218 5.19 -14.00 -9.75
N GLY A 219 5.34 -12.71 -9.42
CA GLY A 219 6.18 -12.23 -8.33
C GLY A 219 5.59 -12.61 -6.96
N ASP A 220 6.04 -11.95 -5.88
CA ASP A 220 5.54 -12.28 -4.53
C ASP A 220 4.02 -12.05 -4.39
N VAL A 221 3.48 -10.96 -4.94
CA VAL A 221 2.03 -10.69 -4.98
C VAL A 221 1.29 -11.77 -5.76
N GLY A 222 1.69 -12.00 -7.02
CA GLY A 222 1.06 -13.00 -7.89
C GLY A 222 1.06 -14.41 -7.30
N LYS A 223 2.14 -14.81 -6.62
CA LYS A 223 2.23 -16.09 -5.89
C LYS A 223 1.17 -16.18 -4.78
N GLY A 224 0.99 -15.10 -4.01
CA GLY A 224 -0.01 -15.02 -2.94
C GLY A 224 -1.42 -15.13 -3.50
N CYS A 225 -1.72 -14.32 -4.52
CA CYS A 225 -2.99 -14.28 -5.23
C CYS A 225 -3.36 -15.65 -5.82
N ALA A 226 -2.43 -16.29 -6.53
CA ALA A 226 -2.64 -17.60 -7.13
C ALA A 226 -2.92 -18.69 -6.09
N ALA A 227 -2.13 -18.71 -5.01
CA ALA A 227 -2.33 -19.66 -3.90
C ALA A 227 -3.70 -19.48 -3.24
N ALA A 228 -4.13 -18.23 -3.04
CA ALA A 228 -5.43 -17.89 -2.46
C ALA A 228 -6.58 -18.45 -3.33
N LEU A 229 -6.58 -18.10 -4.62
CA LEU A 229 -7.61 -18.50 -5.58
C LEU A 229 -7.69 -20.02 -5.71
N ARG A 230 -6.53 -20.70 -5.80
CA ARG A 230 -6.48 -22.16 -5.84
C ARG A 230 -7.02 -22.79 -4.55
N GLY A 231 -6.68 -22.22 -3.39
CA GLY A 231 -7.20 -22.67 -2.09
C GLY A 231 -8.72 -22.66 -2.00
N MET A 232 -9.37 -21.75 -2.74
CA MET A 232 -10.83 -21.67 -2.88
C MET A 232 -11.41 -22.52 -4.02
N GLY A 233 -10.60 -23.37 -4.65
CA GLY A 233 -11.03 -24.29 -5.70
C GLY A 233 -11.14 -23.68 -7.10
N ALA A 234 -10.51 -22.53 -7.36
CA ALA A 234 -10.40 -22.00 -8.72
C ALA A 234 -9.34 -22.76 -9.55
N ARG A 235 -9.55 -22.82 -10.87
CA ARG A 235 -8.50 -23.16 -11.83
C ARG A 235 -7.73 -21.87 -12.14
N VAL A 236 -6.47 -21.80 -11.72
CA VAL A 236 -5.66 -20.59 -11.86
C VAL A 236 -4.74 -20.69 -13.08
N LEU A 237 -4.77 -19.63 -13.90
CA LEU A 237 -3.89 -19.42 -15.05
C LEU A 237 -2.95 -18.27 -14.71
N ILE A 238 -1.69 -18.39 -15.09
CA ILE A 238 -0.66 -17.39 -14.86
C ILE A 238 -0.20 -16.81 -16.19
N THR A 239 0.01 -15.49 -16.25
CA THR A 239 0.76 -14.86 -17.35
C THR A 239 2.06 -14.30 -16.81
N GLU A 240 3.19 -14.63 -17.42
CA GLU A 240 4.51 -14.17 -16.98
C GLU A 240 5.43 -13.86 -18.16
N VAL A 241 6.26 -12.83 -17.96
CA VAL A 241 7.33 -12.45 -18.87
C VAL A 241 8.68 -12.97 -18.40
N ASP A 242 8.85 -13.19 -17.09
CA ASP A 242 10.08 -13.74 -16.52
C ASP A 242 10.03 -15.28 -16.58
N PRO A 243 10.97 -15.93 -17.30
CA PRO A 243 10.98 -17.39 -17.45
C PRO A 243 11.21 -18.13 -16.12
N ILE A 244 11.87 -17.51 -15.14
CA ILE A 244 12.10 -18.10 -13.81
C ILE A 244 10.77 -18.16 -13.05
N ASN A 245 10.04 -17.04 -13.01
CA ASN A 245 8.73 -16.99 -12.35
C ASN A 245 7.70 -17.89 -13.07
N ALA A 246 7.71 -17.91 -14.41
CA ALA A 246 6.89 -18.82 -15.20
C ALA A 246 7.18 -20.28 -14.85
N LEU A 247 8.46 -20.67 -14.78
CA LEU A 247 8.84 -22.03 -14.41
C LEU A 247 8.39 -22.37 -12.98
N GLN A 248 8.52 -21.43 -12.03
CA GLN A 248 7.99 -21.62 -10.67
C GLN A 248 6.48 -21.86 -10.68
N ALA A 249 5.70 -21.08 -11.43
CA ALA A 249 4.25 -21.28 -11.56
C ALA A 249 3.91 -22.67 -12.11
N ALA A 250 4.60 -23.09 -13.17
CA ALA A 250 4.41 -24.41 -13.77
C ALA A 250 4.75 -25.55 -12.80
N MET A 251 5.81 -25.40 -11.99
CA MET A 251 6.20 -26.40 -10.98
C MET A 251 5.17 -26.53 -9.85
N GLU A 252 4.43 -25.48 -9.55
CA GLU A 252 3.28 -25.54 -8.63
C GLU A 252 2.04 -26.15 -9.30
N GLY A 253 2.06 -26.40 -10.62
CA GLY A 253 0.95 -26.98 -11.37
C GLY A 253 -0.06 -25.97 -11.89
N TYR A 254 0.33 -24.69 -11.99
CA TYR A 254 -0.45 -23.69 -12.71
C TYR A 254 -0.17 -23.74 -14.21
N GLU A 255 -1.21 -23.52 -15.01
CA GLU A 255 -1.05 -23.29 -16.45
C GLU A 255 -0.45 -21.90 -16.67
N VAL A 256 0.62 -21.81 -17.45
CA VAL A 256 1.25 -20.54 -17.84
C VAL A 256 0.95 -20.27 -19.31
N THR A 257 0.32 -19.14 -19.60
CA THR A 257 -0.18 -18.76 -20.93
C THR A 257 -0.06 -17.25 -21.13
N THR A 258 -0.43 -16.74 -22.29
CA THR A 258 -0.47 -15.31 -22.58
C THR A 258 -1.82 -14.70 -22.20
N MET A 259 -1.87 -13.36 -22.06
CA MET A 259 -3.14 -12.68 -21.76
C MET A 259 -4.12 -12.78 -22.93
N GLU A 260 -3.62 -12.83 -24.17
CA GLU A 260 -4.43 -13.00 -25.37
C GLU A 260 -5.20 -14.33 -25.33
N GLU A 261 -4.53 -15.43 -25.00
CA GLU A 261 -5.15 -16.76 -24.86
C GLU A 261 -6.08 -16.83 -23.64
N ALA A 262 -5.65 -16.25 -22.51
CA ALA A 262 -6.40 -16.27 -21.26
C ALA A 262 -7.68 -15.40 -21.31
N SER A 263 -7.67 -14.31 -22.09
CA SER A 263 -8.78 -13.34 -22.17
C SER A 263 -10.12 -13.98 -22.50
N SER A 264 -10.13 -14.98 -23.38
CA SER A 264 -11.34 -15.71 -23.79
C SER A 264 -11.84 -16.77 -22.80
N GLN A 265 -11.03 -17.10 -21.80
CA GLN A 265 -11.28 -18.22 -20.89
C GLN A 265 -11.57 -17.79 -19.46
N GLY A 266 -10.93 -16.71 -19.00
CA GLY A 266 -11.02 -16.24 -17.63
C GLY A 266 -12.43 -15.79 -17.23
N ASN A 267 -12.76 -16.00 -15.97
CA ASN A 267 -13.92 -15.45 -15.29
C ASN A 267 -13.54 -14.29 -14.35
N ILE A 268 -12.32 -14.35 -13.81
CA ILE A 268 -11.75 -13.35 -12.91
C ILE A 268 -10.33 -13.07 -13.40
N PHE A 269 -9.98 -11.80 -13.54
CA PHE A 269 -8.65 -11.34 -13.91
C PHE A 269 -8.09 -10.46 -12.80
N VAL A 270 -6.87 -10.77 -12.36
CA VAL A 270 -6.15 -10.05 -11.30
C VAL A 270 -4.77 -9.67 -11.85
N THR A 271 -4.44 -8.38 -11.90
CA THR A 271 -3.13 -7.91 -12.34
C THR A 271 -2.21 -7.63 -11.16
N THR A 272 -1.00 -8.19 -11.16
CA THR A 272 -0.05 -8.15 -10.03
C THR A 272 1.38 -7.81 -10.46
N THR A 273 1.53 -7.22 -11.65
CA THR A 273 2.83 -7.04 -12.31
C THR A 273 3.59 -5.80 -11.85
N GLY A 274 2.87 -4.78 -11.36
CA GLY A 274 3.44 -3.44 -11.15
C GLY A 274 3.76 -2.70 -12.46
N ASP A 275 3.23 -3.17 -13.60
CA ASP A 275 3.44 -2.60 -14.93
C ASP A 275 2.10 -2.14 -15.55
N CYS A 276 2.18 -1.33 -16.59
CA CYS A 276 1.04 -0.75 -17.29
C CYS A 276 0.59 -1.63 -18.47
N GLN A 277 -0.64 -1.39 -18.94
CA GLN A 277 -1.18 -2.00 -20.16
C GLN A 277 -1.20 -3.55 -20.17
N ILE A 278 -1.35 -4.17 -19.00
CA ILE A 278 -1.48 -5.63 -18.87
C ILE A 278 -2.80 -6.13 -19.44
N ILE A 279 -3.90 -5.47 -19.07
CA ILE A 279 -5.22 -5.69 -19.66
C ILE A 279 -5.56 -4.44 -20.47
N THR A 280 -5.78 -4.61 -21.77
CA THR A 280 -6.00 -3.52 -22.71
C THR A 280 -7.36 -3.59 -23.37
N GLY A 281 -7.74 -2.53 -24.09
CA GLY A 281 -8.95 -2.49 -24.93
C GLY A 281 -9.07 -3.66 -25.91
N ALA A 282 -7.96 -4.29 -26.32
CA ALA A 282 -7.97 -5.44 -27.21
C ALA A 282 -8.37 -6.76 -26.51
N HIS A 283 -8.23 -6.84 -25.19
CA HIS A 283 -8.57 -8.05 -24.42
C HIS A 283 -10.06 -8.08 -24.06
N PHE A 284 -10.66 -6.93 -23.74
CA PHE A 284 -12.05 -6.86 -23.29
C PHE A 284 -13.08 -7.48 -24.24
N PRO A 285 -13.02 -7.29 -25.58
CA PRO A 285 -13.98 -7.92 -26.50
C PRO A 285 -13.96 -9.45 -26.49
N ASN A 286 -12.87 -10.07 -26.01
CA ASN A 286 -12.75 -11.52 -25.92
C ASN A 286 -13.26 -12.06 -24.58
N MET A 287 -13.42 -11.21 -23.57
CA MET A 287 -13.85 -11.63 -22.24
C MET A 287 -15.29 -12.16 -22.25
N LYS A 288 -15.56 -13.08 -21.34
CA LYS A 288 -16.92 -13.60 -21.14
C LYS A 288 -17.81 -12.52 -20.55
N ASP A 289 -19.11 -12.65 -20.76
CA ASP A 289 -20.10 -11.83 -20.08
C ASP A 289 -19.91 -11.91 -18.54
N ASP A 290 -20.11 -10.77 -17.86
CA ASP A 290 -19.88 -10.60 -16.42
C ASP A 290 -18.48 -11.03 -15.90
N THR A 291 -17.45 -10.86 -16.72
CA THR A 291 -16.06 -11.07 -16.27
C THR A 291 -15.66 -10.03 -15.21
N ILE A 292 -15.09 -10.49 -14.09
CA ILE A 292 -14.55 -9.62 -13.05
C ILE A 292 -13.10 -9.27 -13.38
N VAL A 293 -12.76 -7.98 -13.34
CA VAL A 293 -11.41 -7.48 -13.57
C VAL A 293 -10.99 -6.58 -12.41
N CYS A 294 -9.85 -6.88 -11.78
CA CYS A 294 -9.29 -6.09 -10.70
C CYS A 294 -7.75 -6.03 -10.77
N ASN A 295 -7.18 -5.10 -9.99
CA ASN A 295 -5.74 -4.90 -9.83
C ASN A 295 -5.43 -4.71 -8.35
#